data_AF-I6MB72-F1
#
_entry.id   AF-I6MB72-F1
#
_cell.length_a   1.000
_cell.length_b   1.000
_cell.length_c   1.000
_cell.angle_alpha   90.00
_cell.angle_beta   90.00
_cell.angle_gamma   90.00
#
_symmetry.space_group_name_H-M   'P 1'
#
loop_
_entity.id
_entity.type
_entity.pdbx_description
1 polymer ?
#
loop_
_entity_poly.entity_id
_entity_poly.type
_entity_poly.pdbx_seq_one_letter_code
_entity_poly.pdbx_strand_id
1 'polypeptide(L)'
;IVNVKETGKILLVNFEDIDNLSITTIGAARYLHDGGWDSTLRYFLTAANQSNKIAVIDSKERKLVALTDVTKIPHPGRGANVIDPDFGPVWITSALGNENVTFIGTDPEGHPENAWKVVRTLPGMGGGSLFVKTHPK
;
A
#
# COMPACT_ATOMS: atom_id res chain seq x y z
N ILE A 1 3.27 -12.64 -3.21
CA ILE A 1 3.46 -11.33 -3.90
C ILE A 1 4.89 -10.89 -3.65
N VAL A 2 5.61 -10.51 -4.69
CA VAL A 2 7.03 -10.10 -4.61
C VAL A 2 7.19 -8.74 -5.25
N ASN A 3 7.79 -7.80 -4.52
CA ASN A 3 8.20 -6.51 -5.06
C ASN A 3 9.58 -6.62 -5.70
N VAL A 4 9.72 -6.21 -6.95
CA VAL A 4 10.99 -6.10 -7.66
C VAL A 4 11.31 -4.61 -7.83
N LYS A 5 12.24 -4.13 -7.01
CA LYS A 5 12.48 -2.71 -6.72
C LYS A 5 12.81 -1.89 -7.96
N GLU A 6 13.90 -2.19 -8.64
CA GLU A 6 14.51 -1.32 -9.66
C GLU A 6 13.65 -1.22 -10.92
N THR A 7 13.00 -2.32 -11.29
CA THR A 7 12.13 -2.44 -12.48
C THR A 7 10.68 -2.03 -12.20
N GLY A 8 10.31 -1.83 -10.93
CA GLY A 8 8.95 -1.46 -10.55
C GLY A 8 7.91 -2.53 -10.92
N LYS A 9 8.30 -3.80 -10.80
CA LYS A 9 7.42 -4.94 -11.10
C LYS A 9 6.95 -5.60 -9.82
N ILE A 10 5.69 -6.01 -9.80
CA ILE A 10 5.12 -6.84 -8.75
C ILE A 10 4.81 -8.22 -9.35
N LEU A 11 5.29 -9.27 -8.71
CA LEU A 11 5.10 -10.65 -9.15
C LEU A 11 4.08 -11.36 -8.25
N LEU A 12 3.00 -11.85 -8.83
CA LEU A 12 2.10 -12.80 -8.19
C LEU A 12 2.51 -14.19 -8.64
N VAL A 13 3.33 -14.83 -7.81
CA VAL A 13 3.86 -16.18 -8.03
C VAL A 13 2.84 -17.18 -7.51
N ASN A 14 2.27 -17.99 -8.39
CA ASN A 14 1.47 -19.15 -7.99
C ASN A 14 2.42 -20.30 -7.64
N PHE A 15 2.28 -20.85 -6.44
CA PHE A 15 3.10 -21.94 -5.90
C PHE A 15 2.31 -23.25 -5.75
N GLU A 16 1.13 -23.35 -6.39
CA GLU A 16 0.33 -24.58 -6.46
C GLU A 16 1.08 -25.71 -7.19
N ASP A 17 1.83 -25.36 -8.23
CA ASP A 17 2.77 -26.24 -8.93
C ASP A 17 4.13 -25.53 -9.02
N ILE A 18 5.10 -26.00 -8.24
CA ILE A 18 6.44 -25.41 -8.15
C ILE A 18 7.36 -25.86 -9.29
N ASP A 19 7.00 -26.94 -10.00
CA ASP A 19 7.74 -27.43 -11.15
C ASP A 19 7.30 -26.69 -12.42
N ASN A 20 6.03 -26.26 -12.49
CA ASN A 20 5.44 -25.49 -13.60
C ASN A 20 4.90 -24.12 -13.14
N LEU A 21 5.78 -23.28 -12.60
CA LEU A 21 5.42 -21.98 -12.02
C LEU A 21 4.60 -21.09 -12.97
N SER A 22 3.47 -20.60 -12.47
CA SER A 22 2.67 -19.55 -13.11
C SER A 22 2.90 -18.21 -12.42
N ILE A 23 3.32 -17.19 -13.16
CA ILE A 23 3.64 -15.86 -12.61
C ILE A 23 2.83 -14.79 -13.37
N THR A 24 2.11 -13.96 -12.63
CA THR A 24 1.56 -12.70 -13.18
C THR A 24 2.53 -11.56 -12.86
N THR A 25 3.06 -10.91 -13.89
CA THR A 25 3.94 -9.74 -13.75
C THR A 25 3.15 -8.46 -13.96
N ILE A 26 3.04 -7.66 -12.91
CA ILE A 26 2.30 -6.39 -12.91
C ILE A 26 3.30 -5.23 -12.93
N GLY A 27 3.11 -4.29 -13.84
CA GLY A 27 3.84 -3.01 -13.80
C GLY A 27 3.22 -2.08 -12.76
N ALA A 28 4.06 -1.48 -11.91
CA ALA A 28 3.64 -0.51 -10.90
C ALA A 28 4.48 0.78 -11.06
N ALA A 29 5.33 1.09 -10.09
CA ALA A 29 6.26 2.21 -10.13
C ALA A 29 7.65 1.74 -9.66
N ARG A 30 8.71 2.41 -10.13
CA ARG A 30 10.08 2.07 -9.71
C ARG A 30 10.28 2.31 -8.22
N TYR A 31 11.28 1.64 -7.66
CA TYR A 31 11.67 1.74 -6.26
C TYR A 31 10.66 1.17 -5.26
N LEU A 32 9.92 0.13 -5.68
CA LEU A 32 9.12 -0.69 -4.75
C LEU A 32 9.97 -1.14 -3.56
N HIS A 33 9.34 -1.21 -2.39
CA HIS A 33 10.01 -1.56 -1.15
C HIS A 33 9.06 -2.40 -0.28
N ASP A 34 8.55 -1.83 0.78
CA ASP A 34 7.70 -2.45 1.79
C ASP A 34 6.22 -2.13 1.56
N GLY A 35 5.35 -2.86 2.25
CA GLY A 35 3.91 -2.82 2.05
C GLY A 35 3.20 -3.88 2.88
N GLY A 36 1.88 -3.80 2.90
CA GLY A 36 1.04 -4.75 3.61
C GLY A 36 -0.36 -4.83 3.05
N TRP A 37 -1.13 -5.72 3.65
CA TRP A 37 -2.51 -5.95 3.28
C TRP A 37 -3.42 -4.89 3.88
N ASP A 38 -4.47 -4.56 3.15
CA ASP A 38 -5.65 -3.91 3.71
C ASP A 38 -6.32 -4.83 4.76
N SER A 39 -7.31 -4.29 5.48
CA SER A 39 -8.01 -5.01 6.54
C SER A 39 -8.73 -6.30 6.07
N THR A 40 -9.10 -6.39 4.79
CA THR A 40 -9.79 -7.54 4.21
C THR A 40 -8.85 -8.61 3.66
N LEU A 41 -7.54 -8.36 3.67
CA LEU A 41 -6.51 -9.24 3.09
C LEU A 41 -6.70 -9.50 1.58
N ARG A 42 -7.29 -8.55 0.85
CA ARG A 42 -7.50 -8.64 -0.60
C ARG A 42 -6.58 -7.71 -1.38
N TYR A 43 -6.32 -6.54 -0.85
CA TYR A 43 -5.55 -5.50 -1.53
C TYR A 43 -4.17 -5.37 -0.88
N PHE A 44 -3.13 -5.50 -1.70
CA PHE A 44 -1.76 -5.28 -1.25
C PHE A 44 -1.34 -3.86 -1.58
N LEU A 45 -1.09 -3.05 -0.53
CA LEU A 45 -0.62 -1.68 -0.63
C LEU A 45 0.88 -1.65 -0.38
N THR A 46 1.65 -1.09 -1.31
CA THR A 46 3.11 -1.04 -1.20
C THR A 46 3.72 0.27 -1.65
N ALA A 47 4.75 0.71 -0.94
CA ALA A 47 5.47 1.93 -1.23
C ALA A 47 6.46 1.76 -2.39
N ALA A 48 6.27 2.58 -3.42
CA ALA A 48 7.30 2.92 -4.40
C ALA A 48 8.03 4.17 -3.90
N ASN A 49 8.92 3.99 -2.91
CA ASN A 49 9.30 5.04 -1.97
C ASN A 49 9.97 6.26 -2.62
N GLN A 50 11.00 6.05 -3.45
CA GLN A 50 11.68 7.13 -4.19
C GLN A 50 10.84 7.68 -5.37
N SER A 51 9.68 7.08 -5.65
CA SER A 51 8.69 7.62 -6.57
C SER A 51 7.54 8.33 -5.86
N ASN A 52 7.54 8.40 -4.53
CA ASN A 52 6.51 9.05 -3.71
C ASN A 52 5.09 8.54 -3.99
N LYS A 53 4.94 7.23 -4.22
CA LYS A 53 3.67 6.59 -4.55
C LYS A 53 3.39 5.36 -3.69
N ILE A 54 2.12 5.08 -3.48
CA ILE A 54 1.61 3.79 -3.00
C ILE A 54 0.94 3.07 -4.17
N ALA A 55 1.44 1.88 -4.51
CA ALA A 55 0.80 0.98 -5.46
C ALA A 55 -0.19 0.08 -4.74
N VAL A 56 -1.37 -0.09 -5.32
CA VAL A 56 -2.42 -0.96 -4.81
C VAL A 56 -2.68 -2.08 -5.81
N ILE A 57 -2.52 -3.32 -5.35
CA ILE A 57 -2.76 -4.53 -6.14
C ILE A 57 -3.99 -5.25 -5.61
N ASP A 58 -4.95 -5.56 -6.47
CA ASP A 58 -6.01 -6.53 -6.16
C ASP A 58 -5.42 -7.94 -6.33
N SER A 59 -5.23 -8.68 -5.23
CA SER A 59 -4.63 -10.01 -5.30
C SER A 59 -5.59 -11.06 -5.85
N LYS A 60 -6.90 -10.82 -5.76
CA LYS A 60 -7.94 -11.70 -6.28
C LYS A 60 -8.01 -11.58 -7.80
N GLU A 61 -8.09 -10.34 -8.29
CA GLU A 61 -8.17 -10.05 -9.73
C GLU A 61 -6.80 -9.97 -10.41
N ARG A 62 -5.71 -10.10 -9.64
CA ARG A 62 -4.31 -10.13 -10.09
C ARG A 62 -3.93 -8.91 -10.94
N LYS A 63 -4.35 -7.70 -10.53
CA LYS A 63 -4.13 -6.46 -11.29
C LYS A 63 -3.78 -5.25 -10.40
N LEU A 64 -3.08 -4.28 -10.98
CA LEU A 64 -2.92 -2.95 -10.39
C LEU A 64 -4.27 -2.22 -10.43
N VAL A 65 -4.72 -1.70 -9.30
CA VAL A 65 -5.97 -0.92 -9.20
C VAL A 65 -5.73 0.56 -8.97
N ALA A 66 -4.59 0.95 -8.39
CA ALA A 66 -4.23 2.34 -8.20
C ALA A 66 -2.72 2.58 -8.03
N LEU A 67 -2.30 3.79 -8.37
CA LEU A 67 -1.00 4.38 -8.02
C LEU A 67 -1.27 5.73 -7.35
N THR A 68 -1.33 5.74 -6.03
CA THR A 68 -1.71 6.90 -5.22
C THR A 68 -0.48 7.73 -4.88
N ASP A 69 -0.50 9.01 -5.22
CA ASP A 69 0.56 9.96 -4.82
C ASP A 69 0.52 10.25 -3.32
N VAL A 70 1.69 10.28 -2.70
CA VAL A 70 1.88 10.62 -1.29
C VAL A 70 3.08 11.54 -1.10
N THR A 71 3.20 12.16 0.06
CA THR A 71 4.31 13.08 0.31
C THR A 71 5.62 12.31 0.57
N LYS A 72 6.65 12.62 -0.23
CA LYS A 72 8.09 12.34 -0.07
C LYS A 72 8.48 11.12 0.78
N ILE A 73 8.90 10.04 0.12
CA ILE A 73 9.49 8.81 0.70
C ILE A 73 8.57 8.17 1.76
N PRO A 74 7.42 7.60 1.37
CA PRO A 74 6.61 6.79 2.28
C PRO A 74 7.40 5.56 2.76
N HIS A 75 7.24 5.23 4.04
CA HIS A 75 7.87 4.06 4.66
C HIS A 75 6.91 3.41 5.67
N PRO A 76 6.02 2.51 5.21
CA PRO A 76 4.96 1.94 6.02
C PRO A 76 5.38 0.79 6.95
N GLY A 77 6.47 0.09 6.65
CA GLY A 77 6.60 -1.31 7.03
C GLY A 77 5.47 -2.13 6.39
N ARG A 78 4.58 -2.69 7.22
CA ARG A 78 3.33 -3.32 6.75
C ARG A 78 2.13 -2.36 6.74
N GLY A 79 2.33 -1.13 7.22
CA GLY A 79 1.26 -0.18 7.48
C GLY A 79 0.38 -0.55 8.66
N ALA A 80 -0.68 0.23 8.84
CA ALA A 80 -1.66 0.08 9.89
C ALA A 80 -3.07 0.24 9.33
N ASN A 81 -3.98 -0.67 9.67
CA ASN A 81 -5.38 -0.64 9.23
C ASN A 81 -6.26 -0.15 10.37
N VAL A 82 -7.13 0.84 10.11
CA VAL A 82 -8.13 1.33 11.07
C VAL A 82 -9.45 1.61 10.37
N ILE A 83 -10.53 1.69 11.15
CA ILE A 83 -11.78 2.28 10.69
C ILE A 83 -11.72 3.77 11.05
N ASP A 84 -11.57 4.62 10.04
CA ASP A 84 -11.67 6.07 10.19
C ASP A 84 -13.15 6.45 10.39
N PRO A 85 -13.48 7.32 11.36
CA PRO A 85 -14.87 7.68 11.66
C PRO A 85 -15.58 8.38 10.49
N ASP A 86 -14.84 9.08 9.63
CA ASP A 86 -15.41 9.87 8.54
C ASP A 86 -15.30 9.14 7.19
N PHE A 87 -14.24 8.33 7.01
CA PHE A 87 -13.87 7.77 5.70
C PHE A 87 -13.95 6.24 5.62
N GLY A 88 -14.33 5.56 6.71
CA GLY A 88 -14.44 4.10 6.73
C GLY A 88 -13.07 3.39 6.77
N PRO A 89 -12.94 2.19 6.19
CA PRO A 89 -11.69 1.42 6.24
C PRO A 89 -10.53 2.10 5.51
N VAL A 90 -9.44 2.35 6.24
CA VAL A 90 -8.23 2.99 5.73
C VAL A 90 -6.96 2.21 6.09
N TRP A 91 -5.96 2.30 5.22
CA TRP A 91 -4.59 1.85 5.45
C TRP A 91 -3.66 3.04 5.56
N ILE A 92 -2.74 3.00 6.53
CA ILE A 92 -1.92 4.13 6.95
C ILE A 92 -0.44 3.85 6.67
N THR A 93 0.26 4.86 6.17
CA THR A 93 1.73 4.91 6.10
C THR A 93 2.28 6.16 6.79
N SER A 94 3.42 6.02 7.47
CA SER A 94 4.29 7.14 7.81
C SER A 94 5.27 7.45 6.66
N ALA A 95 6.07 8.51 6.81
CA ALA A 95 7.10 8.87 5.85
C ALA A 95 8.49 9.04 6.49
N LEU A 96 9.52 8.65 5.73
CA LEU A 96 10.90 8.92 6.07
C LEU A 96 11.29 10.36 5.69
N GLY A 97 10.73 10.87 4.58
CA GLY A 97 11.16 12.13 3.98
C GLY A 97 10.47 13.38 4.51
N ASN A 98 9.47 13.24 5.40
CA ASN A 98 8.66 14.30 6.00
C ASN A 98 7.88 13.75 7.22
N GLU A 99 7.16 14.62 7.91
CA GLU A 99 6.39 14.30 9.12
C GLU A 99 5.01 13.67 8.88
N ASN A 100 4.54 13.55 7.64
CA ASN A 100 3.16 13.15 7.38
C ASN A 100 2.89 11.69 7.74
N VAL A 101 1.71 11.49 8.35
CA VAL A 101 1.02 10.21 8.47
C VAL A 101 -0.15 10.24 7.51
N THR A 102 -0.09 9.42 6.47
CA THR A 102 -1.02 9.45 5.33
C THR A 102 -1.99 8.27 5.40
N PHE A 103 -3.28 8.56 5.23
CA PHE A 103 -4.39 7.61 5.32
C PHE A 103 -4.97 7.42 3.92
N ILE A 104 -5.06 6.17 3.48
CA ILE A 104 -5.56 5.80 2.15
C ILE A 104 -6.83 4.95 2.33
N GLY A 105 -7.92 5.33 1.66
CA GLY A 105 -9.16 4.55 1.66
C GLY A 105 -8.98 3.18 1.00
N THR A 106 -9.55 2.13 1.60
CA THR A 106 -9.33 0.72 1.16
C THR A 106 -10.61 -0.05 0.85
N ASP A 107 -11.77 0.60 0.89
CA ASP A 107 -13.07 -0.03 0.71
C ASP A 107 -13.77 0.45 -0.56
N PRO A 108 -13.51 -0.18 -1.73
CA PRO A 108 -14.16 0.19 -2.99
C PRO A 108 -15.63 -0.20 -3.08
N GLU A 109 -16.16 -1.02 -2.16
CA GLU A 109 -17.57 -1.46 -2.19
C GLU A 109 -18.45 -0.57 -1.30
N GLY A 110 -18.03 -0.33 -0.05
CA GLY A 110 -18.78 0.49 0.90
C GLY A 110 -18.47 1.99 0.83
N HIS A 111 -17.25 2.37 0.40
CA HIS A 111 -16.77 3.77 0.35
C HIS A 111 -16.08 4.09 -1.00
N PRO A 112 -16.75 3.86 -2.15
CA PRO A 112 -16.16 3.94 -3.48
C PRO A 112 -15.56 5.31 -3.81
N GLU A 113 -16.10 6.40 -3.27
CA GLU A 113 -15.61 7.76 -3.45
C GLU A 113 -14.24 8.00 -2.81
N ASN A 114 -13.91 7.22 -1.77
CA ASN A 114 -12.69 7.33 -0.97
C ASN A 114 -11.62 6.30 -1.37
N ALA A 115 -12.02 5.20 -1.99
CA ALA A 115 -11.15 4.09 -2.32
C ALA A 115 -9.92 4.54 -3.13
N TRP A 116 -8.74 4.12 -2.65
CA TRP A 116 -7.43 4.36 -3.25
C TRP A 116 -6.98 5.83 -3.30
N LYS A 117 -7.66 6.71 -2.59
CA LYS A 117 -7.28 8.13 -2.46
C LYS A 117 -6.69 8.39 -1.09
N VAL A 118 -5.81 9.39 -1.02
CA VAL A 118 -5.43 9.98 0.26
C VAL A 118 -6.64 10.73 0.80
N VAL A 119 -7.20 10.26 1.91
CA VAL A 119 -8.41 10.83 2.53
C VAL A 119 -8.07 11.72 3.73
N ARG A 120 -6.93 11.48 4.37
CA ARG A 120 -6.46 12.24 5.53
C ARG A 120 -4.94 12.24 5.57
N THR A 121 -4.37 13.39 5.95
CA THR A 121 -2.96 13.53 6.27
C THR A 121 -2.86 14.23 7.61
N LEU A 122 -2.15 13.62 8.56
CA LEU A 122 -1.91 14.18 9.90
C LEU A 122 -0.41 14.41 10.10
N PRO A 123 -0.01 15.45 10.86
CA PRO A 123 1.38 15.61 11.27
C PRO A 123 1.75 14.53 12.30
N GLY A 124 2.86 13.84 12.07
CA GLY A 124 3.55 13.00 13.03
C GLY A 124 4.57 13.80 13.85
N MET A 125 5.53 13.08 14.45
CA MET A 125 6.57 13.69 15.31
C MET A 125 7.69 14.40 14.54
N GLY A 126 7.77 14.22 13.22
CA GLY A 126 8.86 14.70 12.37
C GLY A 126 9.19 13.73 11.23
N GLY A 127 10.13 14.12 10.38
CA GLY A 127 10.72 13.23 9.38
C GLY A 127 11.53 12.09 10.00
N GLY A 128 11.83 11.06 9.21
CA GLY A 128 12.61 9.90 9.65
C GLY A 128 11.78 8.75 10.24
N SER A 129 10.45 8.79 10.12
CA SER A 129 9.59 7.70 10.60
C SER A 129 9.74 6.46 9.72
N LEU A 130 9.89 5.30 10.37
CA LEU A 130 10.08 4.00 9.72
C LEU A 130 8.84 3.11 9.77
N PHE A 131 8.00 3.26 10.81
CA PHE A 131 6.92 2.34 11.06
C PHE A 131 5.70 3.07 11.63
N VAL A 132 4.53 2.57 11.25
CA VAL A 132 3.24 2.87 11.87
C VAL A 132 2.59 1.57 12.32
N LYS A 133 1.84 1.60 13.43
CA LYS A 133 1.21 0.42 14.00
C LYS A 133 -0.12 0.72 14.67
N THR A 134 -0.99 -0.28 14.65
CA THR A 134 -2.28 -0.33 15.35
C THR A 134 -2.65 -1.80 15.56
N HIS A 135 -3.73 -2.05 16.29
CA HIS A 135 -4.35 -3.36 16.47
C HIS A 135 -5.88 -3.17 16.60
N PRO A 136 -6.70 -4.10 16.09
CA PRO A 136 -8.13 -4.12 16.41
C PRO A 136 -8.37 -4.13 17.92
N LYS A 137 -9.49 -3.61 18.40
CA LYS A 137 -9.88 -3.80 19.81
C LYS A 137 -10.20 -5.26 20.09
#